data_AF-A0A956MZ95-F1
#
_entry.id   AF-A0A956MZ95-F1
#
_cell.length_a   1.000
_cell.length_b   1.000
_cell.length_c   1.000
_cell.angle_alpha   90.00
_cell.angle_beta   90.00
_cell.angle_gamma   90.00
#
_symmetry.space_group_name_H-M   'P 1'
#
loop_
_entity.id
_entity.type
_entity.pdbx_description
1 polymer ?
#
loop_
_entity_poly.entity_id
_entity_poly.type
_entity_poly.pdbx_seq_one_letter_code
_entity_poly.pdbx_strand_id
1 'polypeptide(L)'
;MLPPYKLRYPKDLFSDLYRYISPWDIEKLSTEILINSSSNKHCPQTLANWKLITKSVNQIKSIEDQLYFNSPVKDVRFELFRISQLQFPEQVNTPNNQIIRFYNLYKSPLLRKEIEKALSINLEKLYTIALLIQGFFIEKPRLDTSNIADIEHITSIEISRFIEQFSTDIHNIRKLCSKDIYTIDYKYQFHFN
;
A
#
# COMPACT_ATOMS: atom_id res chain seq x y z
N MET A 1 27.47 -3.36 -10.49
CA MET A 1 26.93 -4.67 -10.06
C MET A 1 26.71 -4.61 -8.56
N LEU A 2 25.46 -4.55 -8.11
CA LEU A 2 25.16 -4.68 -6.68
C LEU A 2 25.35 -6.15 -6.27
N PRO A 3 25.94 -6.44 -5.10
CA PRO A 3 26.20 -7.81 -4.69
C PRO A 3 24.90 -8.59 -4.50
N PRO A 4 24.88 -9.92 -4.68
CA PRO A 4 23.73 -10.74 -4.34
C PRO A 4 23.49 -10.61 -2.84
N TYR A 5 22.48 -9.83 -2.45
CA TYR A 5 22.07 -9.68 -1.07
C TYR A 5 21.62 -11.06 -0.56
N LYS A 6 22.54 -11.80 0.07
CA LYS A 6 22.21 -12.93 0.93
C LYS A 6 21.55 -12.35 2.17
N LEU A 7 20.26 -12.06 2.04
CA LEU A 7 19.42 -11.54 3.10
C LEU A 7 19.47 -12.52 4.28
N ARG A 8 20.15 -12.13 5.36
CA ARG A 8 20.24 -12.92 6.60
C ARG A 8 18.84 -13.04 7.20
N TYR A 9 18.52 -14.22 7.74
CA TYR A 9 17.24 -14.50 8.36
C TYR A 9 16.99 -13.54 9.53
N PRO A 10 15.93 -12.71 9.48
CA PRO A 10 15.52 -11.93 10.65
C PRO A 10 14.92 -12.82 11.73
N LYS A 11 15.11 -12.44 13.01
CA LYS A 11 14.51 -13.14 14.16
C LYS A 11 13.01 -12.86 14.28
N ASP A 12 12.58 -11.67 13.83
CA ASP A 12 11.18 -11.26 13.70
C ASP A 12 10.89 -10.92 12.24
N LEU A 13 10.17 -11.81 11.54
CA LEU A 13 10.07 -11.81 10.08
C LEU A 13 9.46 -10.53 9.49
N PHE A 14 8.55 -9.87 10.22
CA PHE A 14 7.79 -8.72 9.71
C PHE A 14 8.36 -7.37 10.12
N SER A 15 8.96 -7.23 11.30
CA SER A 15 9.55 -5.96 11.75
C SER A 15 10.85 -5.64 10.99
N ASP A 16 11.61 -6.66 10.60
CA ASP A 16 12.86 -6.50 9.87
C ASP A 16 12.69 -6.49 8.32
N LEU A 17 11.49 -6.73 7.81
CA LEU A 17 11.27 -6.89 6.36
C LEU A 17 11.63 -5.61 5.58
N TYR A 18 11.25 -4.46 6.12
CA TYR A 18 11.59 -3.13 5.59
C TYR A 18 13.08 -2.78 5.62
N ARG A 19 13.89 -3.50 6.42
CA ARG A 19 15.35 -3.33 6.45
C ARG A 19 16.02 -3.95 5.22
N TYR A 20 15.36 -4.93 4.62
CA TYR A 20 15.94 -5.82 3.61
C TYR A 20 15.27 -5.71 2.24
N ILE A 21 14.01 -5.30 2.21
CA ILE A 21 13.19 -5.18 1.02
C ILE A 21 12.65 -3.75 0.99
N SER A 22 12.78 -3.07 -0.15
CA SER A 22 12.28 -1.71 -0.27
C SER A 22 10.75 -1.68 -0.15
N PRO A 23 10.14 -0.60 0.39
CA PRO A 23 8.68 -0.49 0.47
C PRO A 23 7.98 -0.73 -0.89
N TRP A 24 8.58 -0.26 -1.98
CA TRP A 24 8.09 -0.44 -3.34
C TRP A 24 8.05 -1.90 -3.77
N ASP A 25 9.09 -2.67 -3.42
CA ASP A 25 9.15 -4.09 -3.71
C ASP A 25 8.08 -4.86 -2.93
N ILE A 26 7.76 -4.42 -1.70
CA ILE A 26 6.70 -5.00 -0.86
C ILE A 26 5.33 -4.73 -1.47
N GLU A 27 5.09 -3.51 -1.97
CA GLU A 27 3.84 -3.14 -2.65
C GLU A 27 3.62 -3.97 -3.91
N LYS A 28 4.65 -4.08 -4.75
CA LYS A 28 4.61 -4.94 -5.96
C LYS A 28 4.37 -6.40 -5.61
N LEU A 29 5.12 -6.92 -4.64
CA LEU A 29 4.97 -8.30 -4.18
C LEU A 29 3.55 -8.55 -3.65
N SER A 30 3.01 -7.63 -2.86
CA SER A 30 1.65 -7.73 -2.31
C SER A 30 0.59 -7.74 -3.39
N THR A 31 0.76 -6.89 -4.42
CA THR A 31 -0.13 -6.82 -5.58
C THR A 31 -0.09 -8.11 -6.40
N GLU A 32 1.11 -8.62 -6.69
CA GLU A 32 1.29 -9.88 -7.41
C GLU A 32 0.69 -11.06 -6.65
N ILE A 33 0.85 -11.09 -5.34
CA ILE A 33 0.25 -12.13 -4.49
C ILE A 33 -1.26 -11.99 -4.50
N LEU A 34 -1.79 -10.78 -4.38
CA LEU A 34 -3.22 -10.55 -4.36
C LEU A 34 -3.88 -11.10 -5.63
N ILE A 35 -3.24 -10.94 -6.78
CA ILE A 35 -3.76 -11.42 -8.07
C ILE A 35 -3.55 -12.91 -8.28
N ASN A 36 -2.34 -13.40 -8.00
CA ASN A 36 -1.96 -14.77 -8.36
C ASN A 36 -2.24 -15.79 -7.25
N SER A 37 -2.63 -15.35 -6.05
CA SER A 37 -2.98 -16.26 -4.96
C SER A 37 -4.23 -17.08 -5.32
N SER A 38 -4.10 -18.39 -5.29
CA SER A 38 -5.26 -19.27 -5.44
C SER A 38 -6.21 -19.09 -4.27
N SER A 39 -7.52 -18.95 -4.53
CA SER A 39 -8.55 -18.91 -3.47
C SER A 39 -8.77 -20.26 -2.78
N ASN A 40 -8.05 -21.31 -3.19
CA ASN A 40 -8.19 -22.64 -2.63
C ASN A 40 -7.60 -22.71 -1.21
N LYS A 41 -8.32 -23.36 -0.30
CA LYS A 41 -8.06 -23.40 1.16
C LYS A 41 -6.72 -24.01 1.58
N HIS A 42 -5.93 -24.55 0.64
CA HIS A 42 -4.62 -25.13 0.91
C HIS A 42 -3.56 -24.51 -0.01
N CYS A 43 -3.00 -23.39 0.42
CA CYS A 43 -1.71 -22.93 -0.09
C CYS A 43 -0.62 -23.51 0.81
N PRO A 44 0.22 -24.46 0.35
CA PRO A 44 1.32 -25.00 1.15
C PRO A 44 2.45 -23.99 1.34
N GLN A 45 2.39 -22.86 0.65
CA GLN A 45 3.43 -21.85 0.60
C GLN A 45 2.91 -20.53 1.19
N THR A 46 3.57 -20.08 2.25
CA THR A 46 3.21 -18.84 2.94
C THR A 46 4.37 -17.86 2.87
N LEU A 47 4.07 -16.56 2.85
CA LEU A 47 5.06 -15.49 2.97
C LEU A 47 5.82 -15.51 4.31
N ALA A 48 5.39 -16.33 5.27
CA ALA A 48 6.18 -16.62 6.46
C ALA A 48 7.56 -17.23 6.12
N ASN A 49 7.73 -17.79 4.91
CA ASN A 49 9.00 -18.33 4.46
C ASN A 49 9.85 -17.26 3.75
N TRP A 50 10.89 -16.78 4.43
CA TRP A 50 11.85 -15.81 3.88
C TRP A 50 12.45 -16.22 2.53
N LYS A 51 12.73 -17.51 2.34
CA LYS A 51 13.29 -18.02 1.08
C LYS A 51 12.34 -17.82 -0.08
N LEU A 52 11.03 -17.92 0.16
CA LEU A 52 10.02 -17.66 -0.87
C LEU A 52 9.91 -16.18 -1.18
N ILE A 53 9.86 -15.31 -0.16
CA ILE A 53 9.82 -13.86 -0.36
C ILE A 53 11.01 -13.40 -1.21
N THR A 54 12.23 -13.77 -0.80
CA THR A 54 13.46 -13.34 -1.48
C THR A 54 13.54 -13.86 -2.91
N LYS A 55 13.08 -15.09 -3.16
CA LYS A 55 12.98 -15.64 -4.52
C LYS A 55 11.98 -14.85 -5.37
N SER A 56 10.79 -14.57 -4.84
CA SER A 56 9.76 -13.81 -5.57
C SER A 56 10.23 -12.38 -5.89
N VAL A 57 10.82 -11.67 -4.92
CA VAL A 57 11.34 -10.32 -5.14
C VAL A 57 12.44 -10.30 -6.22
N ASN A 58 13.37 -11.26 -6.17
CA ASN A 58 14.42 -11.36 -7.19
C ASN A 58 13.86 -11.68 -8.58
N GLN A 59 12.80 -12.49 -8.67
CA GLN A 59 12.12 -12.79 -9.93
C GLN A 59 11.40 -11.56 -10.49
N ILE A 60 10.70 -10.79 -9.64
CA ILE A 60 10.08 -9.52 -10.05
C ILE A 60 11.13 -8.58 -10.64
N LYS A 61 12.25 -8.38 -9.93
CA LYS A 61 13.36 -7.53 -10.40
C LYS A 61 13.95 -8.02 -11.72
N SER A 62 14.16 -9.33 -11.84
CA SER A 62 14.64 -9.93 -13.08
C SER A 62 13.71 -9.67 -14.27
N ILE A 63 12.39 -9.71 -14.06
CA ILE A 63 11.41 -9.42 -15.11
C ILE A 63 11.42 -7.93 -15.45
N GLU A 64 11.48 -7.06 -14.44
CA GLU A 64 11.56 -5.61 -14.63
C GLU A 64 12.79 -5.20 -15.43
N ASP A 65 13.96 -5.77 -15.12
CA ASP A 65 15.20 -5.52 -15.84
C ASP A 65 15.07 -5.94 -17.32
N GLN A 66 14.39 -7.06 -17.60
CA GLN A 66 14.13 -7.52 -18.96
C GLN A 66 13.16 -6.61 -19.72
N LEU A 67 12.05 -6.21 -19.09
CA LEU A 67 11.09 -5.28 -19.67
C LEU A 67 11.73 -3.92 -19.95
N TYR A 68 12.58 -3.46 -19.03
CA TYR A 68 13.31 -2.21 -19.17
C TYR A 68 14.34 -2.26 -20.31
N PHE A 69 15.10 -3.36 -20.42
CA PHE A 69 16.05 -3.54 -21.54
C PHE A 69 15.36 -3.46 -22.91
N ASN A 70 14.12 -3.92 -22.98
CA ASN A 70 13.29 -3.89 -24.18
C ASN A 70 12.51 -2.57 -24.36
N SER A 71 12.61 -1.63 -23.42
CA SER A 71 11.92 -0.35 -23.50
C SER A 71 12.49 0.53 -24.62
N PRO A 72 11.64 1.17 -25.43
CA PRO A 72 12.08 2.10 -26.46
C PRO A 72 12.66 3.41 -25.88
N VAL A 73 12.38 3.71 -24.60
CA VAL A 73 12.82 4.93 -23.92
C VAL A 73 14.21 4.72 -23.35
N LYS A 74 15.23 5.24 -24.05
CA LYS A 74 16.65 5.19 -23.65
C LYS A 74 17.19 6.57 -23.24
N ASP A 75 16.42 7.39 -22.52
CA ASP A 75 16.95 8.65 -21.98
C ASP A 75 17.69 8.37 -20.67
N VAL A 76 18.98 8.68 -20.63
CA VAL A 76 19.83 8.56 -19.44
C VAL A 76 19.27 9.35 -18.26
N ARG A 77 18.56 10.47 -18.51
CA ARG A 77 17.92 11.26 -17.46
C ARG A 77 16.83 10.48 -16.75
N PHE A 78 16.03 9.69 -17.47
CA PHE A 78 15.02 8.84 -16.85
C PHE A 78 15.65 7.78 -15.94
N GLU A 79 16.78 7.20 -16.33
CA GLU A 79 17.48 6.24 -15.48
C GLU A 79 18.05 6.88 -14.23
N LEU A 80 18.64 8.07 -14.34
CA LEU A 80 19.13 8.79 -13.17
C LEU A 80 18.00 9.07 -12.19
N PHE A 81 16.84 9.54 -12.67
CA PHE A 81 15.67 9.78 -11.82
C PHE A 81 15.13 8.49 -11.18
N ARG A 82 15.01 7.41 -11.96
CA ARG A 82 14.57 6.11 -11.44
C ARG A 82 15.50 5.60 -10.34
N ILE A 83 16.82 5.67 -10.57
CA ILE A 83 17.83 5.27 -9.59
C ILE A 83 17.72 6.14 -8.33
N SER A 84 17.55 7.46 -8.47
CA SER A 84 17.37 8.36 -7.33
C SER A 84 16.14 7.99 -6.49
N GLN A 85 15.00 7.69 -7.13
CA GLN A 85 13.77 7.30 -6.43
C GLN A 85 13.90 5.94 -5.72
N LEU A 86 14.63 5.00 -6.31
CA LEU A 86 14.91 3.70 -5.69
C LEU A 86 15.91 3.82 -4.53
N GLN A 87 16.88 4.74 -4.61
CA GLN A 87 17.95 4.90 -3.62
C GLN A 87 17.54 5.77 -2.43
N PHE A 88 16.62 6.72 -2.61
CA PHE A 88 16.21 7.64 -1.55
C PHE A 88 14.69 7.61 -1.30
N PRO A 89 14.14 6.50 -0.76
CA PRO A 89 12.70 6.39 -0.56
C PRO A 89 12.13 7.47 0.37
N GLU A 90 12.93 7.88 1.35
CA GLU A 90 12.58 8.91 2.33
C GLU A 90 12.47 10.32 1.73
N GLN A 91 13.00 10.54 0.52
CA GLN A 91 12.90 11.81 -0.20
C GLN A 91 11.63 11.90 -1.07
N VAL A 92 10.89 10.81 -1.24
CA VAL A 92 9.63 10.77 -2.00
C VAL A 92 8.50 11.27 -1.09
N ASN A 93 8.44 12.58 -0.89
CA ASN A 93 7.43 13.33 -0.13
C ASN A 93 7.23 12.92 1.34
N THR A 94 7.43 13.89 2.23
CA THR A 94 6.98 13.78 3.62
C THR A 94 5.46 13.49 3.63
N PRO A 95 4.97 12.49 4.40
CA PRO A 95 3.54 12.15 4.48
C PRO A 95 2.66 13.29 5.04
N ASN A 96 3.27 14.39 5.49
CA ASN A 96 2.60 15.59 6.00
C ASN A 96 1.58 16.20 5.01
N ASN A 97 1.74 15.98 3.71
CA ASN A 97 0.77 16.46 2.71
C ASN A 97 -0.63 15.84 2.90
N GLN A 98 -0.75 14.62 3.44
CA GLN A 98 -2.05 13.97 3.69
C GLN A 98 -2.79 14.65 4.85
N ILE A 99 -2.09 14.94 5.94
CA ILE A 99 -2.66 15.65 7.11
C ILE A 99 -3.07 17.07 6.71
N ILE A 100 -2.23 17.76 5.93
CA ILE A 100 -2.55 19.11 5.42
C ILE A 100 -3.76 19.08 4.48
N ARG A 101 -3.85 18.07 3.59
CA ARG A 101 -5.02 17.89 2.73
C ARG A 101 -6.29 17.68 3.55
N PHE A 102 -6.24 16.83 4.57
CA PHE A 102 -7.35 16.62 5.49
C PHE A 102 -7.77 17.93 6.19
N TYR A 103 -6.80 18.68 6.71
CA TYR A 103 -7.05 19.97 7.34
C TYR A 103 -7.68 20.98 6.37
N ASN A 104 -7.27 20.98 5.10
CA ASN A 104 -7.86 21.83 4.06
C ASN A 104 -9.29 21.41 3.70
N LEU A 105 -9.59 20.10 3.68
CA LEU A 105 -10.96 19.59 3.53
C LEU A 105 -11.85 20.05 4.70
N TYR A 106 -11.31 19.97 5.92
CA TYR A 106 -12.00 20.39 7.15
C TYR A 106 -12.33 21.89 7.15
N LYS A 107 -11.40 22.72 6.64
CA LYS A 107 -11.58 24.17 6.56
C LYS A 107 -12.65 24.63 5.58
N SER A 108 -12.98 23.83 4.56
CA SER A 108 -13.96 24.20 3.55
C SER A 108 -15.37 23.78 4.01
N PRO A 109 -16.24 24.72 4.43
CA PRO A 109 -17.58 24.36 4.92
C PRO A 109 -18.46 23.72 3.84
N LEU A 110 -18.24 24.09 2.57
CA LEU A 110 -18.95 23.50 1.43
C LEU A 110 -18.56 22.04 1.23
N LEU A 111 -17.25 21.74 1.20
CA LEU A 111 -16.78 20.35 1.03
C LEU A 111 -17.14 19.49 2.23
N ARG A 112 -16.98 20.02 3.46
CA ARG A 112 -17.40 19.33 4.68
C ARG A 112 -18.85 18.89 4.59
N LYS A 113 -19.75 19.80 4.23
CA LYS A 113 -21.19 19.51 4.13
C LYS A 113 -21.49 18.41 3.10
N GLU A 114 -20.86 18.45 1.93
CA GLU A 114 -21.08 17.43 0.89
C GLU A 114 -20.52 16.06 1.31
N ILE A 115 -19.34 16.02 1.95
CA ILE A 115 -18.74 14.77 2.43
C ILE A 115 -19.60 14.16 3.55
N GLU A 116 -19.98 14.96 4.55
CA GLU A 116 -20.81 14.50 5.67
C GLU A 116 -22.19 14.02 5.18
N LYS A 117 -22.75 14.68 4.17
CA LYS A 117 -24.00 14.26 3.51
C LYS A 117 -23.82 12.93 2.77
N ALA A 118 -22.74 12.78 2.00
CA ALA A 118 -22.48 11.57 1.22
C ALA A 118 -22.22 10.36 2.12
N LEU A 119 -21.50 10.55 3.23
CA LEU A 119 -21.04 9.46 4.09
C LEU A 119 -21.93 9.24 5.32
N SER A 120 -22.84 10.18 5.61
CA SER A 120 -23.68 10.15 6.81
C SER A 120 -22.88 10.01 8.11
N ILE A 121 -21.65 10.55 8.11
CA ILE A 121 -20.69 10.54 9.23
C ILE A 121 -20.04 11.93 9.27
N ASN A 122 -19.89 12.51 10.46
CA ASN A 122 -19.15 13.76 10.66
C ASN A 122 -17.68 13.57 10.23
N LEU A 123 -17.10 14.56 9.56
CA LEU A 123 -15.72 14.49 9.07
C LEU A 123 -14.68 14.20 10.18
N GLU A 124 -14.91 14.70 11.39
CA GLU A 124 -14.08 14.42 12.58
C GLU A 124 -14.14 12.94 12.93
N LYS A 125 -15.35 12.39 13.04
CA LYS A 125 -15.55 10.97 13.33
C LYS A 125 -14.98 10.09 12.23
N LEU A 126 -15.15 10.47 10.98
CA LEU A 126 -14.58 9.75 9.84
C LEU A 126 -13.06 9.61 9.98
N TYR A 127 -12.39 10.71 10.33
CA TYR A 127 -10.94 10.70 10.51
C TYR A 127 -10.52 9.90 11.75
N THR A 128 -11.24 10.06 12.85
CA THR A 128 -10.98 9.28 14.07
C THR A 128 -11.14 7.78 13.80
N ILE A 129 -12.18 7.36 13.08
CA ILE A 129 -12.38 5.95 12.66
C ILE A 129 -11.23 5.49 11.76
N ALA A 130 -10.80 6.31 10.80
CA ALA A 130 -9.68 5.96 9.91
C ALA A 130 -8.37 5.76 10.68
N LEU A 131 -8.01 6.69 11.57
CA LEU A 131 -6.80 6.60 12.41
C LEU A 131 -6.85 5.40 13.36
N LEU A 132 -8.01 5.14 13.94
CA LEU A 132 -8.26 4.02 14.80
C LEU A 132 -8.03 2.71 14.04
N ILE A 133 -8.68 2.53 12.89
CA ILE A 133 -8.53 1.34 12.05
C ILE A 133 -7.06 1.17 11.63
N GLN A 134 -6.39 2.27 11.25
CA GLN A 134 -4.96 2.26 10.94
C GLN A 134 -4.13 1.77 12.13
N GLY A 135 -4.38 2.29 13.34
CA GLY A 135 -3.73 1.84 14.57
C GLY A 135 -3.92 0.35 14.82
N PHE A 136 -5.16 -0.15 14.67
CA PHE A 136 -5.46 -1.58 14.76
C PHE A 136 -4.66 -2.41 13.74
N PHE A 137 -4.54 -1.93 12.51
CA PHE A 137 -3.79 -2.64 11.46
C PHE A 137 -2.28 -2.70 11.70
N ILE A 138 -1.71 -1.72 12.40
CA ILE A 138 -0.29 -1.74 12.81
C ILE A 138 -0.08 -2.89 13.80
N GLU A 139 -1.00 -3.10 14.73
CA GLU A 139 -0.89 -4.17 15.73
C GLU A 139 -1.27 -5.55 15.18
N LYS A 140 -2.35 -5.63 14.40
CA LYS A 140 -2.92 -6.88 13.89
C LYS A 140 -3.40 -6.69 12.45
N PRO A 141 -3.00 -7.57 11.50
CA PRO A 141 -3.42 -7.47 10.10
C PRO A 141 -4.88 -7.89 9.85
N ARG A 142 -5.71 -7.92 10.90
CA ARG A 142 -7.12 -8.32 10.85
C ARG A 142 -7.92 -7.36 11.71
N LEU A 143 -8.99 -6.83 11.14
CA LEU A 143 -9.91 -5.97 11.84
C LEU A 143 -11.00 -6.83 12.50
N ASP A 144 -11.13 -6.70 13.81
CA ASP A 144 -12.29 -7.19 14.54
C ASP A 144 -13.10 -5.98 15.00
N THR A 145 -14.23 -5.75 14.31
CA THR A 145 -15.07 -4.57 14.53
C THR A 145 -15.72 -4.55 15.91
N SER A 146 -15.80 -5.69 16.60
CA SER A 146 -16.35 -5.76 17.96
C SER A 146 -15.47 -5.03 18.97
N ASN A 147 -14.14 -5.06 18.79
CA ASN A 147 -13.17 -4.41 19.68
C ASN A 147 -13.08 -2.89 19.49
N ILE A 148 -13.77 -2.34 18.49
CA ILE A 148 -13.71 -0.92 18.11
C ILE A 148 -14.88 -0.12 18.69
N ALA A 149 -15.99 -0.80 19.01
CA ALA A 149 -17.25 -0.17 19.38
C ALA A 149 -17.25 0.54 20.76
N ASP A 150 -16.18 0.38 21.56
CA ASP A 150 -16.08 0.92 22.92
C ASP A 150 -15.38 2.28 23.01
N ILE A 151 -15.10 2.94 21.88
CA ILE A 151 -14.44 4.25 21.86
C ILE A 151 -15.46 5.38 21.98
N GLU A 152 -15.19 6.29 22.92
CA GLU A 152 -16.08 7.42 23.24
C GLU A 152 -16.44 8.22 21.98
N HIS A 153 -17.73 8.48 21.79
CA HIS A 153 -18.31 9.23 20.68
C HIS A 153 -18.34 8.57 19.29
N ILE A 154 -17.95 7.30 19.15
CA ILE A 154 -18.06 6.52 17.91
C ILE A 154 -19.03 5.36 18.10
N THR A 155 -20.04 5.26 17.24
CA THR A 155 -21.00 4.15 17.27
C THR A 155 -20.59 3.01 16.32
N SER A 156 -20.99 1.79 16.63
CA SER A 156 -20.80 0.62 15.75
C SER A 156 -21.39 0.81 14.34
N ILE A 157 -22.48 1.59 14.24
CA ILE A 157 -23.12 1.94 12.96
C ILE A 157 -22.23 2.87 12.12
N GLU A 158 -21.53 3.82 12.73
CA GLU A 158 -20.62 4.71 12.02
C GLU A 158 -19.40 3.95 11.51
N ILE A 159 -18.89 2.99 12.31
CA ILE A 159 -17.79 2.11 11.90
C ILE A 159 -18.21 1.21 10.75
N SER A 160 -19.41 0.61 10.81
CA SER A 160 -19.89 -0.26 9.73
C SER A 160 -20.08 0.50 8.43
N ARG A 161 -20.65 1.72 8.47
CA ARG A 161 -20.77 2.60 7.30
C ARG A 161 -19.41 2.99 6.72
N PHE A 162 -18.45 3.33 7.57
CA PHE A 162 -17.09 3.61 7.12
C PHE A 162 -16.50 2.40 6.38
N ILE A 163 -16.61 1.21 6.97
CA ILE A 163 -16.09 -0.01 6.36
C ILE A 163 -16.82 -0.30 5.04
N GLU A 164 -18.14 -0.20 4.99
CA GLU A 164 -18.93 -0.42 3.77
C GLU A 164 -18.50 0.51 2.63
N GLN A 165 -18.17 1.77 2.95
CA GLN A 165 -17.74 2.74 1.96
C GLN A 165 -16.29 2.53 1.47
N PHE A 166 -15.38 2.19 2.39
CA PHE A 166 -13.94 2.18 2.13
C PHE A 166 -13.32 0.79 2.01
N SER A 167 -14.13 -0.27 2.12
CA SER A 167 -13.70 -1.65 1.88
C SER A 167 -14.43 -2.25 0.69
N THR A 168 -13.87 -3.32 0.15
CA THR A 168 -14.52 -4.10 -0.89
C THR A 168 -14.06 -5.56 -0.80
N ASP A 169 -14.76 -6.43 -1.51
CA ASP A 169 -14.39 -7.83 -1.59
C ASP A 169 -13.04 -8.02 -2.31
N ILE A 170 -12.29 -9.03 -1.89
CA ILE A 170 -10.97 -9.36 -2.46
C ILE A 170 -11.03 -9.59 -3.98
N HIS A 171 -12.15 -10.09 -4.52
CA HIS A 171 -12.34 -10.26 -5.95
C HIS A 171 -12.39 -8.93 -6.71
N ASN A 172 -13.02 -7.91 -6.13
CA ASN A 172 -13.04 -6.57 -6.71
C ASN A 172 -11.66 -5.93 -6.66
N ILE A 173 -10.93 -6.09 -5.54
CA ILE A 173 -9.54 -5.61 -5.43
C ILE A 173 -8.68 -6.26 -6.51
N ARG A 174 -8.78 -7.59 -6.69
CA ARG A 174 -8.07 -8.31 -7.76
C ARG A 174 -8.36 -7.72 -9.12
N LYS A 175 -9.64 -7.49 -9.44
CA LYS A 175 -10.06 -6.90 -10.70
C LYS A 175 -9.52 -5.47 -10.91
N LEU A 176 -9.42 -4.67 -9.85
CA LEU A 176 -8.83 -3.34 -9.91
C LEU A 176 -7.32 -3.43 -10.17
N CYS A 177 -6.60 -4.22 -9.37
CA CYS A 177 -5.17 -4.41 -9.54
C CYS A 177 -4.83 -4.97 -10.94
N SER A 178 -5.56 -5.97 -11.44
CA SER A 178 -5.31 -6.56 -12.77
C SER A 178 -5.49 -5.57 -13.93
N LYS A 179 -6.24 -4.48 -13.77
CA LYS A 179 -6.40 -3.45 -14.81
C LYS A 179 -5.17 -2.55 -14.93
N ASP A 180 -4.48 -2.30 -13.82
CA ASP A 180 -3.41 -1.29 -13.74
C ASP A 180 -1.99 -1.88 -13.93
N ILE A 181 -1.83 -3.21 -13.94
CA ILE A 181 -0.50 -3.86 -13.88
C ILE A 181 0.22 -3.94 -15.23
N TYR A 182 -0.51 -3.92 -16.33
CA TYR A 182 0.12 -3.94 -17.66
C TYR A 182 0.40 -2.55 -18.22
N THR A 183 -0.03 -1.50 -17.50
CA THR A 183 0.46 -0.16 -17.76
C THR A 183 1.74 0.05 -16.96
N ILE A 184 2.84 0.34 -17.65
CA ILE A 184 4.04 0.86 -17.01
C ILE A 184 3.58 2.03 -16.13
N ASP A 185 3.78 1.92 -14.82
CA ASP A 185 3.36 2.97 -13.90
C ASP A 185 4.30 4.18 -14.04
N TYR A 186 3.98 5.03 -15.01
CA TYR A 186 4.64 6.31 -15.26
C TYR A 186 4.38 7.32 -14.13
N LYS A 187 3.47 7.03 -13.18
CA LYS A 187 3.10 7.95 -12.08
C LYS A 187 4.29 8.22 -11.14
N TYR A 188 5.21 7.25 -11.02
CA TYR A 188 6.48 7.47 -10.34
C TYR A 188 7.53 8.12 -11.24
N GLN A 189 7.39 8.13 -12.57
CA GLN A 189 8.38 8.76 -13.47
C GLN A 189 8.22 10.29 -13.62
N PHE A 190 7.06 10.88 -13.29
CA PHE A 190 6.75 12.28 -13.71
C PHE A 190 6.08 13.17 -12.65
N HIS A 191 6.33 12.98 -11.36
CA HIS A 191 5.85 13.93 -10.34
C HIS A 191 6.99 14.74 -9.73
N PHE A 192 7.46 15.72 -10.50
CA PHE A 192 7.93 16.99 -9.99
C PHE A 192 7.46 18.10 -10.96
N ASN A 193 6.74 19.08 -10.43
CA ASN A 193 6.66 20.43 -11.01
C ASN A 193 7.98 21.14 -10.76
#